data_AF-A0A962MRC6-F1
#
_entry.id   AF-A0A962MRC6-F1
#
_cell.length_a   1.000
_cell.length_b   1.000
_cell.length_c   1.000
_cell.angle_alpha   90.00
_cell.angle_beta   90.00
_cell.angle_gamma   90.00
#
_symmetry.space_group_name_H-M   'P 1'
#
loop_
_entity.id
_entity.type
_entity.pdbx_description
1 polymer ?
#
loop_
_entity_poly.entity_id
_entity_poly.type
_entity_poly.pdbx_seq_one_letter_code
_entity_poly.pdbx_strand_id
1 'polypeptide(L)'
;MSLKVAFASTALSFLALATGQGALIAEYTFDYNSGIDTAGGFDLNFIGSNPSFPGGTYQSDGVSANYLGVTGPGGVPDFTVSLWVNSPVVNQGNFKGIFSNLDNTGAFSWQVDSHSGQYRLVANTAGISENLGTPTAGAWENIVIQKYGGGSYRAYLWHPNC
;
A
#
# COMPACT_ATOMS: atom_id res chain seq x y z
N MET A 1 -7.42 -0.82 12.66
CA MET A 1 -6.16 -0.90 11.88
C MET A 1 -5.78 0.52 11.50
N SER A 2 -4.50 0.87 11.58
CA SER A 2 -4.01 2.19 11.16
C SER A 2 -3.04 2.09 9.99
N LEU A 3 -3.05 3.05 9.05
CA LEU A 3 -2.30 3.02 7.79
C LEU A 3 -1.54 4.34 7.51
N LYS A 4 -0.32 4.25 6.96
CA LYS A 4 0.40 5.32 6.22
C LYS A 4 0.96 4.76 4.91
N VAL A 5 1.00 5.53 3.82
CA VAL A 5 1.33 5.01 2.48
C VAL A 5 2.28 5.92 1.71
N ALA A 6 3.28 5.33 1.05
CA ALA A 6 4.16 6.00 0.10
C ALA A 6 4.32 5.19 -1.20
N PHE A 7 4.44 5.89 -2.34
CA PHE A 7 4.55 5.36 -3.71
C PHE A 7 5.75 5.98 -4.45
N ALA A 8 6.60 5.16 -5.04
CA ALA A 8 7.71 5.58 -5.90
C ALA A 8 7.69 4.82 -7.24
N SER A 9 8.13 5.46 -8.34
CA SER A 9 8.40 4.79 -9.64
C SER A 9 9.79 5.12 -10.14
N THR A 10 10.33 4.26 -10.98
CA THR A 10 11.55 4.52 -11.74
C THR A 10 11.18 5.02 -13.14
N ALA A 11 11.51 6.26 -13.46
CA ALA A 11 11.46 6.76 -14.84
C ALA A 11 12.80 6.42 -15.54
N LEU A 12 12.75 5.71 -16.67
CA LEU A 12 13.91 5.54 -17.55
C LEU A 12 14.17 6.86 -18.29
N SER A 13 15.16 7.63 -17.86
CA SER A 13 15.73 8.71 -18.66
C SER A 13 16.84 8.14 -19.56
N PHE A 14 16.63 8.19 -20.88
CA PHE A 14 17.61 7.77 -21.86
C PHE A 14 18.70 8.86 -22.01
N LEU A 15 19.97 8.42 -21.92
CA LEU A 15 21.21 9.13 -22.26
C LEU A 15 21.84 10.06 -21.20
N ALA A 16 22.41 9.48 -20.12
CA ALA A 16 23.80 9.67 -19.69
C ALA A 16 24.05 9.04 -18.30
N LEU A 17 24.97 8.06 -18.24
CA LEU A 17 25.56 7.44 -17.03
C LEU A 17 24.60 6.78 -16.03
N ALA A 18 24.76 5.46 -15.91
CA ALA A 18 23.96 4.55 -15.10
C ALA A 18 23.96 4.85 -13.59
N THR A 19 22.88 5.47 -13.09
CA THR A 19 22.22 5.08 -11.83
C THR A 19 20.72 5.39 -11.96
N GLY A 20 19.87 4.37 -12.08
CA GLY A 20 18.42 4.58 -12.12
C GLY A 20 17.92 5.07 -10.76
N GLN A 21 17.73 6.38 -10.58
CA GLN A 21 17.09 6.93 -9.40
C GLN A 21 15.57 6.74 -9.52
N GLY A 22 14.98 5.96 -8.61
CA GLY A 22 13.53 5.97 -8.44
C GLY A 22 13.08 7.35 -7.96
N ALA A 23 12.08 7.94 -8.61
CA ALA A 23 11.42 9.15 -8.18
C ALA A 23 10.24 8.79 -7.27
N LEU A 24 10.16 9.43 -6.11
CA LEU A 24 8.94 9.41 -5.30
C LEU A 24 7.82 10.07 -6.11
N ILE A 25 6.73 9.34 -6.38
CA ILE A 25 5.60 9.87 -7.15
C ILE A 25 4.54 10.44 -6.22
N ALA A 26 4.26 9.73 -5.13
CA ALA A 26 3.27 10.14 -4.15
C ALA A 26 3.68 9.67 -2.75
N GLU A 27 3.46 10.49 -1.74
CA GLU A 27 3.63 10.14 -0.33
C GLU A 27 2.46 10.74 0.43
N TYR A 28 1.76 9.91 1.19
CA TYR A 28 0.62 10.33 1.97
C TYR A 28 0.96 10.27 3.46
N THR A 29 1.22 11.45 4.01
CA THR A 29 1.28 11.75 5.44
C THR A 29 -0.01 12.44 5.92
N PHE A 30 -0.86 11.71 6.64
CA PHE A 30 -2.05 12.32 7.25
C PHE A 30 -1.62 13.37 8.28
N ASP A 31 -1.95 14.62 8.04
CA ASP A 31 -1.89 15.64 9.07
C ASP A 31 -3.12 15.51 10.00
N TYR A 32 -2.98 15.93 11.25
CA TYR A 32 -4.08 15.86 12.19
C TYR A 32 -5.20 16.77 11.69
N ASN A 33 -6.26 16.17 11.15
CA ASN A 33 -7.59 16.74 10.83
C ASN A 33 -7.93 16.96 9.35
N SER A 34 -7.08 16.64 8.37
CA SER A 34 -7.50 16.69 6.96
C SER A 34 -7.54 15.28 6.34
N GLY A 35 -8.66 14.98 5.68
CA GLY A 35 -8.85 13.72 4.93
C GLY A 35 -8.40 13.81 3.48
N ILE A 36 -7.60 14.84 3.16
CA ILE A 36 -7.04 15.11 1.84
C ILE A 36 -5.55 15.26 2.02
N ASP A 37 -4.80 14.43 1.31
CA ASP A 37 -3.34 14.46 1.32
C ASP A 37 -2.84 14.45 -0.11
N THR A 38 -2.00 15.41 -0.46
CA THR A 38 -1.61 15.70 -1.84
C THR A 38 -0.15 15.37 -2.05
N ALA A 39 0.13 14.51 -3.03
CA ALA A 39 1.50 14.23 -3.42
C ALA A 39 1.65 14.14 -4.94
N GLY A 40 2.47 15.03 -5.50
CA GLY A 40 2.78 15.05 -6.94
C GLY A 40 1.56 15.25 -7.85
N GLY A 41 0.47 15.81 -7.34
CA GLY A 41 -0.80 15.99 -8.08
C GLY A 41 -1.80 14.85 -7.92
N PHE A 42 -1.51 13.87 -7.07
CA PHE A 42 -2.45 12.81 -6.69
C PHE A 42 -3.05 13.14 -5.33
N ASP A 43 -4.34 13.43 -5.30
CA ASP A 43 -5.08 13.74 -4.07
C ASP A 43 -5.70 12.47 -3.50
N LEU A 44 -5.22 12.03 -2.34
CA LEU A 44 -5.84 10.94 -1.59
C LEU A 44 -7.09 11.46 -0.90
N ASN A 45 -8.24 10.87 -1.26
CA ASN A 45 -9.53 11.28 -0.75
C ASN A 45 -10.11 10.19 0.17
N PHE A 46 -10.77 10.63 1.24
CA PHE A 46 -11.64 9.74 1.99
C PHE A 46 -12.95 9.48 1.25
N ILE A 47 -13.34 8.20 1.18
CA ILE A 47 -14.60 7.72 0.64
C ILE A 47 -15.39 7.11 1.79
N GLY A 48 -16.67 7.47 1.91
CA GLY A 48 -17.59 6.94 2.93
C GLY A 48 -17.95 7.97 4.01
N SER A 49 -18.22 7.50 5.23
CA SER A 49 -18.67 8.32 6.37
C SER A 49 -17.74 8.20 7.59
N ASN A 50 -17.51 9.31 8.30
CA ASN A 50 -16.79 9.38 9.59
C ASN A 50 -15.30 8.97 9.53
N PRO A 51 -14.44 9.72 8.81
CA PRO A 51 -13.02 9.43 8.80
C PRO A 51 -12.38 9.69 10.17
N SER A 52 -11.40 8.86 10.55
CA SER A 52 -10.63 9.01 11.78
C SER A 52 -9.14 9.11 11.47
N PHE A 53 -8.52 10.23 11.84
CA PHE A 53 -7.10 10.52 11.61
C PHE A 53 -6.26 10.75 12.88
N PRO A 54 -6.35 9.89 13.92
CA PRO A 54 -5.59 10.09 15.14
C PRO A 54 -4.10 9.89 14.86
N GLY A 55 -3.25 10.72 15.43
CA GLY A 55 -1.81 10.47 15.38
C GLY A 55 -1.17 10.69 14.00
N GLY A 56 -1.87 11.34 13.07
CA GLY A 56 -1.46 11.40 11.67
C GLY A 56 -1.50 10.05 10.96
N THR A 57 -2.52 9.23 11.25
CA THR A 57 -2.75 7.91 10.63
C THR A 57 -4.21 7.75 10.29
N TYR A 58 -4.53 7.11 9.16
CA TYR A 58 -5.91 6.69 8.92
C TYR A 58 -6.25 5.47 9.76
N GLN A 59 -7.32 5.55 10.56
CA GLN A 59 -7.83 4.41 11.31
C GLN A 59 -9.08 3.84 10.63
N SER A 60 -8.97 2.62 10.11
CA SER A 60 -10.13 1.87 9.59
C SER A 60 -11.05 1.46 10.73
N ASP A 61 -12.34 1.71 10.55
CA ASP A 61 -13.46 1.27 11.39
C ASP A 61 -13.94 -0.17 11.06
N GLY A 62 -13.33 -0.80 10.04
CA GLY A 62 -13.69 -2.12 9.56
C GLY A 62 -14.88 -2.17 8.60
N VAL A 63 -15.47 -1.02 8.23
CA VAL A 63 -16.57 -0.93 7.26
C VAL A 63 -15.98 -0.83 5.85
N SER A 64 -16.34 -1.75 4.95
CA SER A 64 -15.76 -1.80 3.59
C SER A 64 -16.11 -0.60 2.70
N ALA A 65 -17.15 0.15 3.04
CA ALA A 65 -17.53 1.38 2.35
C ALA A 65 -16.67 2.59 2.75
N ASN A 66 -15.88 2.47 3.82
CA ASN A 66 -15.05 3.55 4.37
C ASN A 66 -13.57 3.26 4.06
N TYR A 67 -13.00 4.01 3.11
CA TYR A 67 -11.63 3.78 2.66
C TYR A 67 -10.99 5.06 2.13
N LEU A 68 -9.68 5.01 1.93
CA LEU A 68 -8.93 6.05 1.25
C LEU A 68 -8.69 5.63 -0.19
N GLY A 69 -8.98 6.53 -1.13
CA GLY A 69 -8.88 6.27 -2.56
C GLY A 69 -8.21 7.43 -3.27
N VAL A 70 -7.35 7.11 -4.22
CA VAL A 70 -6.77 8.06 -5.15
C VAL A 70 -6.79 7.46 -6.54
N THR A 71 -7.13 8.28 -7.52
CA THR A 71 -6.85 7.93 -8.92
C THR A 71 -5.37 8.24 -9.15
N GLY A 72 -4.53 7.23 -8.90
CA GLY A 72 -3.08 7.31 -9.01
C GLY A 72 -2.56 7.04 -10.43
N PRO A 73 -1.23 7.10 -10.63
CA PRO A 73 -0.55 6.91 -11.92
C PRO A 73 -0.46 5.43 -12.35
N GLY A 74 -1.46 4.61 -12.03
CA GLY A 74 -1.43 3.16 -12.23
C GLY A 74 -0.93 2.73 -13.63
N GLY A 75 -0.37 1.52 -13.72
CA GLY A 75 0.06 0.94 -15.00
C GLY A 75 1.53 1.15 -15.38
N VAL A 76 2.38 1.67 -14.48
CA VAL A 76 3.83 1.71 -14.74
C VAL A 76 4.45 0.30 -14.71
N PRO A 77 5.41 0.00 -15.60
CA PRO A 77 6.05 -1.32 -15.66
C PRO A 77 6.74 -1.70 -14.35
N ASP A 78 7.43 -0.73 -13.75
CA ASP A 78 8.25 -0.87 -12.55
C ASP A 78 7.81 0.16 -11.51
N PHE A 79 7.60 -0.28 -10.27
CA PHE A 79 7.16 0.57 -9.16
C PHE A 79 7.57 -0.01 -7.81
N THR A 80 7.58 0.85 -6.80
CA THR A 80 7.69 0.47 -5.40
C THR A 80 6.54 1.11 -4.61
N VAL A 81 5.84 0.31 -3.81
CA VAL A 81 4.86 0.77 -2.82
C VAL A 81 5.36 0.39 -1.43
N SER A 82 5.30 1.34 -0.50
CA SER A 82 5.58 1.12 0.92
C SER A 82 4.37 1.52 1.76
N LEU A 83 3.98 0.63 2.66
CA LEU A 83 2.78 0.76 3.50
C LEU A 83 3.20 0.52 4.96
N TRP A 84 2.93 1.47 5.84
CA TRP A 84 3.00 1.23 7.27
C TRP A 84 1.63 0.80 7.79
N VAL A 85 1.57 -0.34 8.45
CA VAL A 85 0.35 -0.94 8.98
C VAL A 85 0.49 -1.18 10.48
N ASN A 86 -0.61 -0.99 11.21
CA ASN A 86 -0.74 -1.39 12.60
C ASN A 86 -2.08 -2.08 12.83
N SER A 87 -2.03 -3.24 13.47
CA SER A 87 -3.22 -3.99 13.87
C SER A 87 -3.19 -4.31 15.37
N PRO A 88 -4.26 -4.03 16.14
CA PRO A 88 -4.31 -4.40 17.56
C PRO A 88 -4.47 -5.91 17.78
N VAL A 89 -4.76 -6.69 16.74
CA VAL A 89 -4.94 -8.15 16.80
C VAL A 89 -4.14 -8.83 15.69
N VAL A 90 -3.65 -10.04 15.95
CA VAL A 90 -2.90 -10.81 14.95
C VAL A 90 -3.83 -11.37 13.87
N ASN A 91 -4.95 -11.96 14.27
CA ASN A 91 -5.89 -12.60 13.34
C ASN A 91 -7.17 -11.79 13.20
N GLN A 92 -7.46 -11.33 11.99
CA GLN A 92 -8.67 -10.57 11.66
C GLN A 92 -9.71 -11.40 10.87
N GLY A 93 -9.56 -12.72 10.88
CA GLY A 93 -10.40 -13.68 10.17
C GLY A 93 -9.86 -14.05 8.80
N ASN A 94 -10.76 -14.51 7.92
CA ASN A 94 -10.39 -15.03 6.61
C ASN A 94 -10.06 -13.95 5.59
N PHE A 95 -10.39 -12.68 5.83
CA PHE A 95 -10.04 -11.60 4.93
C PHE A 95 -10.27 -10.23 5.58
N LYS A 96 -9.26 -9.38 5.55
CA LYS A 96 -9.39 -7.92 5.68
C LYS A 96 -8.46 -7.24 4.68
N GLY A 97 -9.05 -6.44 3.79
CA GLY A 97 -8.29 -5.65 2.82
C GLY A 97 -7.48 -4.56 3.53
N ILE A 98 -6.23 -4.40 3.12
CA ILE A 98 -5.31 -3.36 3.62
C ILE A 98 -5.05 -2.34 2.51
N PHE A 99 -4.71 -2.85 1.33
CA PHE A 99 -4.43 -2.06 0.14
C PHE A 99 -4.88 -2.83 -1.09
N SER A 100 -5.41 -2.13 -2.09
CA SER A 100 -5.67 -2.69 -3.42
C SER A 100 -5.36 -1.65 -4.48
N ASN A 101 -4.66 -2.07 -5.53
CA ASN A 101 -4.51 -1.28 -6.74
C ASN A 101 -5.56 -1.75 -7.74
N LEU A 102 -6.73 -1.09 -7.80
CA LEU A 102 -7.81 -1.49 -8.70
C LEU A 102 -7.63 -0.80 -10.07
N ASP A 103 -7.34 -1.59 -11.11
CA ASP A 103 -7.42 -1.13 -12.50
C ASP A 103 -8.84 -1.47 -13.04
N ASN A 104 -9.55 -0.47 -13.58
CA ASN A 104 -10.89 -0.64 -14.14
C ASN A 104 -10.91 -1.45 -15.46
N THR A 105 -9.75 -1.82 -16.00
CA THR A 105 -9.61 -2.59 -17.24
C THR A 105 -9.48 -4.11 -17.03
N GLY A 106 -9.56 -4.61 -15.79
CA GLY A 106 -9.60 -6.05 -15.51
C GLY A 106 -8.28 -6.80 -15.70
N ALA A 107 -7.18 -6.11 -15.97
CA ALA A 107 -5.84 -6.68 -16.07
C ALA A 107 -4.98 -6.28 -14.86
N PHE A 108 -4.75 -7.21 -13.92
CA PHE A 108 -3.81 -7.12 -12.79
C PHE A 108 -4.00 -5.98 -11.76
N SER A 109 -5.00 -6.15 -10.89
CA SER A 109 -5.16 -5.43 -9.62
C SER A 109 -4.60 -6.25 -8.44
N TRP A 110 -3.37 -6.01 -8.00
CA TRP A 110 -2.83 -6.69 -6.82
C TRP A 110 -3.38 -6.09 -5.53
N GLN A 111 -3.38 -6.87 -4.46
CA GLN A 111 -3.81 -6.43 -3.14
C GLN A 111 -2.89 -6.97 -2.05
N VAL A 112 -2.87 -6.24 -0.93
CA VAL A 112 -2.36 -6.73 0.35
C VAL A 112 -3.55 -6.90 1.27
N ASP A 113 -3.66 -8.07 1.87
CA ASP A 113 -4.71 -8.41 2.82
C ASP A 113 -4.17 -9.06 4.09
N SER A 114 -4.97 -9.02 5.16
CA SER A 114 -4.82 -9.89 6.32
C SER A 114 -5.71 -11.12 6.13
N HIS A 115 -5.09 -12.30 6.15
CA HIS A 115 -5.75 -13.58 5.92
C HIS A 115 -5.25 -14.60 6.95
N SER A 116 -6.16 -15.09 7.81
CA SER A 116 -5.88 -16.17 8.76
C SER A 116 -4.67 -15.89 9.67
N GLY A 117 -4.48 -14.64 10.07
CA GLY A 117 -3.35 -14.23 10.93
C GLY A 117 -2.04 -13.96 10.19
N GLN A 118 -2.07 -13.81 8.86
CA GLN A 118 -0.90 -13.46 8.06
C GLN A 118 -1.20 -12.24 7.19
N TYR A 119 -0.18 -11.40 6.93
CA TYR A 119 -0.23 -10.50 5.79
C TYR A 119 0.08 -11.28 4.53
N ARG A 120 -0.67 -11.00 3.47
CA ARG A 120 -0.58 -11.73 2.21
C ARG A 120 -0.64 -10.77 1.03
N LEU A 121 0.25 -10.97 0.06
CA LEU A 121 0.19 -10.35 -1.26
C LEU A 121 -0.54 -11.29 -2.20
N VAL A 122 -1.57 -10.77 -2.89
CA VAL A 122 -2.34 -11.52 -3.88
C VAL A 122 -2.37 -10.75 -5.19
N ALA A 123 -2.15 -11.42 -6.32
CA ALA A 123 -2.36 -10.87 -7.64
C ALA A 123 -3.06 -11.88 -8.56
N ASN A 124 -4.24 -11.50 -9.06
CA ASN A 124 -5.16 -12.39 -9.77
C ASN A 124 -4.52 -13.02 -11.02
N THR A 125 -3.87 -12.20 -11.83
CA THR A 125 -3.59 -12.57 -13.22
C THR A 125 -2.24 -13.29 -13.37
N ALA A 126 -1.47 -13.46 -12.28
CA ALA A 126 -0.28 -14.32 -12.20
C ALA A 126 -0.44 -15.48 -11.20
N GLY A 127 -1.62 -15.67 -10.60
CA GLY A 127 -1.83 -16.69 -9.55
C GLY A 127 -0.94 -16.48 -8.32
N ILE A 128 -0.51 -15.25 -8.06
CA ILE A 128 0.36 -14.93 -6.92
C ILE A 128 -0.49 -14.95 -5.65
N SER A 129 -0.05 -15.74 -4.67
CA SER A 129 -0.53 -15.72 -3.29
C SER A 129 0.67 -15.98 -2.38
N GLU A 130 1.26 -14.91 -1.88
CA GLU A 130 2.49 -14.96 -1.07
C GLU A 130 2.21 -14.49 0.35
N ASN A 131 2.61 -15.31 1.33
CA ASN A 131 2.55 -14.93 2.73
C ASN A 131 3.77 -14.07 3.06
N LEU A 132 3.52 -12.82 3.46
CA LEU A 132 4.56 -11.84 3.78
C LEU A 132 5.06 -11.99 5.23
N GLY A 133 4.23 -12.53 6.11
CA GLY A 133 4.57 -12.78 7.52
C GLY A 133 3.38 -12.66 8.45
N THR A 134 3.62 -12.94 9.73
CA THR A 134 2.63 -12.83 10.81
C THR A 134 2.68 -11.42 11.41
N PRO A 135 1.54 -10.72 11.56
CA PRO A 135 1.49 -9.42 12.22
C PRO A 135 1.88 -9.51 13.69
N THR A 136 2.57 -8.48 14.16
CA THR A 136 2.81 -8.26 15.59
C THR A 136 1.73 -7.33 16.14
N ALA A 137 0.90 -7.84 17.06
CA ALA A 137 -0.22 -7.08 17.62
C ALA A 137 0.27 -5.76 18.27
N GLY A 138 -0.33 -4.65 17.86
CA GLY A 138 -0.05 -3.31 18.37
C GLY A 138 1.24 -2.68 17.82
N ALA A 139 2.02 -3.40 17.01
CA ALA A 139 3.25 -2.87 16.42
C ALA A 139 3.00 -2.22 15.05
N TRP A 140 3.80 -1.19 14.74
CA TRP A 140 3.90 -0.66 13.39
C TRP A 140 4.87 -1.51 12.57
N GLU A 141 4.42 -1.92 11.40
CA GLU A 141 5.15 -2.81 10.50
C GLU A 141 5.13 -2.20 9.10
N ASN A 142 6.23 -2.32 8.36
CA ASN A 142 6.32 -1.78 7.01
C ASN A 142 6.26 -2.92 5.98
N ILE A 143 5.30 -2.83 5.07
CA ILE A 143 5.16 -3.72 3.92
C ILE A 143 5.70 -2.98 2.70
N VAL A 144 6.68 -3.58 2.03
CA VAL A 144 7.27 -3.03 0.79
C VAL A 144 7.03 -3.99 -0.35
N ILE A 145 6.38 -3.53 -1.40
CA ILE A 145 6.16 -4.28 -2.64
C ILE A 145 6.90 -3.56 -3.76
N GLN A 146 7.77 -4.27 -4.47
CA GLN A 146 8.44 -3.74 -5.65
C GLN A 146 8.22 -4.63 -6.86
N LYS A 147 7.79 -4.03 -7.96
CA LYS A 147 7.75 -4.63 -9.29
C LYS A 147 8.91 -4.05 -10.13
N TYR A 148 9.64 -4.91 -10.83
CA TYR A 148 10.81 -4.52 -11.60
C TYR A 148 11.02 -5.40 -12.82
N GLY A 149 11.76 -4.89 -13.82
CA GLY A 149 12.19 -5.67 -14.97
C GLY A 149 11.03 -6.17 -15.84
N GLY A 150 9.90 -5.47 -15.84
CA GLY A 150 8.76 -5.77 -16.71
C GLY A 150 7.95 -7.03 -16.35
N GLY A 151 8.20 -7.65 -15.19
CA GLY A 151 7.45 -8.85 -14.76
C GLY A 151 7.90 -9.49 -13.45
N SER A 152 9.06 -9.13 -12.93
CA SER A 152 9.54 -9.61 -11.63
C SER A 152 8.97 -8.78 -10.49
N TYR A 153 8.86 -9.40 -9.32
CA TYR A 153 8.48 -8.70 -8.10
C TYR A 153 9.28 -9.20 -6.90
N ARG A 154 9.24 -8.41 -5.82
CA ARG A 154 9.73 -8.79 -4.49
C ARG A 154 8.89 -8.09 -3.44
N ALA A 155 8.64 -8.77 -2.34
CA ALA A 155 7.84 -8.26 -1.24
C ALA A 155 8.56 -8.49 0.08
N TYR A 156 8.44 -7.52 1.00
CA TYR A 156 9.09 -7.55 2.29
C TYR A 156 8.13 -7.11 3.38
N LEU A 157 8.18 -7.79 4.53
CA LEU A 157 7.68 -7.30 5.79
C LEU A 157 8.88 -6.89 6.65
N TRP A 158 8.93 -5.63 7.05
CA TRP A 158 9.98 -5.10 7.92
C TRP A 158 9.41 -4.71 9.28
N HIS A 159 10.10 -5.14 10.34
CA HIS A 159 9.84 -4.75 11.72
C HIS A 159 10.97 -3.81 12.19
N PRO A 160 10.66 -2.61 12.70
CA PRO A 160 11.68 -1.65 13.12
C PRO A 160 12.50 -2.05 14.36
N ASN A 161 12.19 -3.16 15.04
CA ASN A 161 12.77 -3.52 16.35
C ASN A 161 13.31 -4.97 16.43
N CYS A 162 13.83 -5.50 15.32
CA CYS A 162 14.49 -6.82 15.30
C CYS A 162 15.97 -6.67 14.93
#